data_AF-A0A3C1GF63-F1
#
_entry.id   AF-A0A3C1GF63-F1
#
_cell.length_a   1.000
_cell.length_b   1.000
_cell.length_c   1.000
_cell.angle_alpha   90.00
_cell.angle_beta   90.00
_cell.angle_gamma   90.00
#
_symmetry.space_group_name_H-M   'P 1'
#
loop_
_entity.id
_entity.type
_entity.pdbx_description
1 polymer ?
#
loop_
_entity_poly.entity_id
_entity_poly.type
_entity_poly.pdbx_seq_one_letter_code
_entity_poly.pdbx_strand_id
1 'polypeptide(L)' 'AEIEKTTGTEPRSVWLERLDKAGVPSGPINDYAEALADPQTLARNMVVDLVHPGAGAIKALGVPVKLS' A
#
# COMPACT_ATOMS: atom_id res chain seq x y z
N ALA A 1 21.02 -7.35 -11.65
CA ALA A 1 22.09 -6.57 -11.01
C ALA A 1 22.06 -5.10 -11.44
N GLU A 2 22.10 -4.78 -12.74
CA GLU A 2 22.15 -3.37 -13.18
C GLU A 2 20.91 -2.53 -12.82
N ILE A 3 19.70 -3.11 -12.87
CA ILE A 3 18.46 -2.40 -12.50
C ILE A 3 18.52 -1.94 -11.04
N GLU A 4 18.78 -2.87 -10.11
CA GLU A 4 18.86 -2.59 -8.67
C GLU A 4 19.95 -1.55 -8.36
N LYS A 5 21.13 -1.72 -8.98
CA LYS A 5 22.25 -0.78 -8.85
C LYS A 5 21.85 0.64 -9.28
N THR A 6 21.08 0.75 -10.36
CA THR A 6 20.61 2.04 -10.88
C THR A 6 19.49 2.61 -10.01
N THR A 7 18.49 1.80 -9.64
CA THR A 7 17.36 2.26 -8.82
C THR A 7 17.79 2.64 -7.40
N GLY A 8 18.93 2.12 -6.93
CA GLY A 8 19.51 2.47 -5.64
C GLY A 8 20.16 3.86 -5.57
N THR A 9 20.29 4.60 -6.68
CA THR A 9 20.99 5.90 -6.70
C THR A 9 20.11 7.11 -6.39
N GLU A 10 18.78 6.95 -6.40
CA GLU A 10 17.82 8.04 -6.19
C GLU A 10 16.65 7.54 -5.31
N PRO A 11 15.92 8.44 -4.63
CA PRO A 11 14.74 8.08 -3.86
C PRO A 11 13.66 7.40 -4.71
N ARG A 12 12.85 6.52 -4.09
CA ARG A 12 11.77 5.78 -4.77
C ARG A 12 10.82 6.70 -5.55
N SER A 13 10.53 7.90 -5.05
CA SER A 13 9.63 8.87 -5.70
C SER A 13 10.12 9.30 -7.08
N VAL A 14 11.43 9.52 -7.24
CA VAL A 14 12.05 9.92 -8.50
C VAL A 14 11.88 8.82 -9.55
N TRP A 15 12.11 7.56 -9.16
CA TRP A 15 11.96 6.44 -10.08
C TRP A 15 10.51 6.15 -10.42
N LEU A 16 9.60 6.19 -9.45
CA LEU A 16 8.17 5.98 -9.70
C LEU A 16 7.63 7.01 -10.71
N GLU A 17 7.98 8.29 -10.58
CA GLU A 17 7.59 9.32 -11.55
C GLU A 17 8.15 9.05 -12.96
N ARG A 18 9.43 8.65 -13.05
CA ARG A 18 10.07 8.35 -14.34
C ARG A 18 9.48 7.10 -15.01
N LEU A 19 9.22 6.06 -14.24
CA LEU A 19 8.67 4.79 -14.73
C LEU A 19 7.22 4.95 -15.17
N ASP A 20 6.41 5.71 -14.43
CA ASP A 20 5.04 6.04 -14.80
C ASP A 20 4.98 6.80 -16.13
N LYS A 21 5.81 7.85 -16.30
CA LYS A 21 5.94 8.58 -17.57
C LYS A 21 6.35 7.70 -18.75
N ALA A 22 7.12 6.64 -18.49
CA ALA A 22 7.55 5.67 -19.49
C ALA A 22 6.53 4.54 -19.72
N GLY A 23 5.39 4.55 -19.02
CA GLY A 23 4.38 3.49 -19.09
C GLY A 23 4.83 2.15 -18.50
N VAL A 24 5.87 2.16 -17.66
CA VAL A 24 6.37 0.96 -16.99
C VAL A 24 5.57 0.74 -15.70
N PRO A 25 4.85 -0.39 -15.56
CA PRO A 25 4.11 -0.69 -14.34
C PRO A 25 5.07 -0.77 -13.15
N SER A 26 4.90 0.13 -12.20
CA SER A 26 5.69 0.20 -10.98
C SER A 26 4.84 0.75 -9.83
N GLY A 27 5.19 0.39 -8.61
CA GLY A 27 4.49 0.83 -7.41
C GLY A 27 5.46 0.91 -6.23
N PRO A 28 5.15 1.76 -5.23
CA PRO A 28 5.97 1.87 -4.04
C PRO A 28 5.92 0.56 -3.24
N ILE A 29 7.02 0.24 -2.56
CA ILE A 29 7.00 -0.68 -1.43
C ILE A 29 6.51 0.13 -0.24
N ASN A 30 5.26 -0.09 0.17
CA ASN A 30 4.65 0.58 1.31
C ASN A 30 5.07 -0.10 2.62
N ASP A 31 5.28 0.69 3.66
CA ASP A 31 5.29 0.15 5.03
C ASP A 31 3.85 -0.16 5.52
N TYR A 32 3.72 -0.67 6.74
CA TYR A 32 2.40 -1.00 7.29
C TYR A 32 1.48 0.21 7.46
N ALA A 33 2.00 1.36 7.87
CA ALA A 33 1.18 2.55 8.06
C ALA A 33 0.71 3.09 6.70
N GLU A 34 1.60 3.12 5.71
CA GLU A 34 1.29 3.51 4.33
C GLU A 34 0.26 2.57 3.70
N ALA A 35 0.45 1.24 3.83
CA ALA A 35 -0.47 0.26 3.24
C ALA A 35 -1.88 0.31 3.88
N LEU A 36 -1.96 0.44 5.20
CA LEU A 36 -3.24 0.50 5.93
C LEU A 36 -3.98 1.84 5.75
N ALA A 37 -3.28 2.90 5.34
CA ALA A 37 -3.86 4.20 5.03
C ALA A 37 -4.07 4.44 3.53
N ASP A 38 -3.68 3.50 2.67
CA ASP A 38 -3.78 3.64 1.22
C ASP A 38 -5.24 3.88 0.77
N PRO A 39 -5.50 4.85 -0.14
CA PRO A 39 -6.85 5.16 -0.59
C PRO A 39 -7.62 3.94 -1.12
N GLN A 40 -6.93 3.00 -1.77
CA GLN A 40 -7.54 1.79 -2.29
C GLN A 40 -7.94 0.82 -1.17
N THR A 41 -7.11 0.67 -0.12
CA THR A 41 -7.41 -0.22 1.00
C THR A 41 -8.61 0.30 1.81
N LEU A 42 -8.68 1.62 2.01
CA LEU A 42 -9.83 2.27 2.64
C LEU A 42 -11.10 2.16 1.80
N ALA A 43 -11.03 2.51 0.50
CA ALA A 43 -12.18 2.42 -0.41
C ALA A 43 -12.75 1.00 -0.54
N ARG A 44 -11.91 -0.02 -0.32
CA ARG A 44 -12.30 -1.43 -0.34
C ARG A 44 -12.69 -2.00 1.02
N ASN A 45 -12.83 -1.18 2.07
CA ASN A 45 -13.12 -1.64 3.43
C ASN A 45 -12.16 -2.76 3.88
N MET A 46 -10.85 -2.59 3.60
CA MET A 46 -9.80 -3.53 3.97
C MET A 46 -9.20 -3.23 5.34
N VAL A 47 -9.50 -2.06 5.91
CA VAL A 47 -9.21 -1.72 7.31
C VAL A 47 -10.54 -1.36 7.97
N VAL A 48 -10.92 -2.13 8.98
CA VAL A 48 -12.21 -1.99 9.66
C VAL A 48 -12.00 -1.69 11.14
N ASP A 49 -12.85 -0.82 11.68
CA ASP A 49 -12.92 -0.55 13.12
C ASP A 49 -13.85 -1.57 13.79
N LEU A 50 -13.39 -2.18 14.88
CA LEU A 50 -14.19 -3.11 15.68
C LEU A 50 -13.97 -2.89 17.18
N VAL A 51 -14.94 -3.34 17.98
CA VAL A 51 -14.84 -3.34 19.44
C VAL A 51 -14.59 -4.77 19.91
N HIS A 52 -13.38 -5.03 20.38
CA HIS A 52 -13.01 -6.32 20.94
C HIS A 52 -13.38 -6.40 22.43
N PRO A 53 -14.05 -7.48 22.89
CA PRO A 53 -14.55 -7.59 24.27
C PRO A 53 -13.50 -7.37 25.37
N GLY A 54 -12.23 -7.71 25.11
CA GLY A 54 -11.14 -7.53 26.07
C GLY A 54 -10.14 -6.41 25.74
N ALA A 55 -10.18 -5.83 24.53
CA ALA A 55 -9.16 -4.87 24.06
C ALA A 55 -9.74 -3.50 23.68
N GLY A 56 -11.06 -3.34 23.73
CA GLY A 56 -11.72 -2.08 23.34
C GLY A 56 -11.70 -1.87 21.83
N ALA A 57 -11.66 -0.61 21.40
CA ALA A 57 -11.64 -0.24 19.99
C ALA A 57 -10.30 -0.59 19.34
N ILE A 58 -10.33 -1.38 18.27
CA ILE A 58 -9.15 -1.76 17.49
C ILE A 58 -9.44 -1.68 15.99
N LYS A 59 -8.37 -1.65 15.19
CA LYS A 59 -8.44 -1.83 13.75
C LYS A 59 -8.07 -3.27 13.38
N ALA A 60 -8.79 -3.84 12.42
CA ALA A 60 -8.52 -5.17 11.87
C ALA A 60 -8.61 -5.17 10.35
N LEU A 61 -8.12 -6.25 9.73
CA LEU A 61 -8.21 -6.45 8.30
C LEU A 61 -9.63 -6.87 7.88
N GLY A 62 -10.13 -6.28 6.80
CA GLY A 62 -11.43 -6.61 6.22
C GLY A 62 -11.39 -7.83 5.29
N VAL A 63 -12.58 -8.28 4.85
CA VAL A 63 -12.70 -9.43 3.92
C VAL A 63 -12.25 -9.01 2.51
N PRO A 64 -11.27 -9.69 1.90
CA PRO A 64 -10.74 -9.30 0.59
C PRO A 64 -11.70 -9.60 -0.57
N VAL A 65 -12.54 -10.63 -0.43
CA VAL A 65 -13.53 -11.02 -1.44
C VAL A 65 -14.78 -10.15 -1.27
N LYS A 66 -15.22 -9.51 -2.36
CA LYS A 66 -16.45 -8.71 -2.40
C LYS A 66 -17.47 -9.43 -3.26
N LEU A 67 -18.69 -9.61 -2.73
CA LEU A 67 -19.82 -10.20 -3.44
C LEU A 67 -20.76 -9.07 -3.87
N SER A 68 -21.22 -9.12 -5.12
CA SER A 68 -22.14 -8.18 -5.75
C SER A 68 -23.40 -8.89 -6.22
#